data_AF-A0A2V6YZW7-F1
#
_entry.id   AF-A0A2V6YZW7-F1
#
_cell.length_a   1.000
_cell.length_b   1.000
_cell.length_c   1.000
_cell.angle_alpha   90.00
_cell.angle_beta   90.00
_cell.angle_gamma   90.00
#
_symmetry.space_group_name_H-M   'P 1'
#
loop_
_entity.id
_entity.type
_entity.pdbx_description
1 polymer ?
#
loop_
_entity_poly.entity_id
_entity_poly.type
_entity_poly.pdbx_seq_one_letter_code
_entity_poly.pdbx_strand_id
1 'polypeptide(L)'
;MNTSVRIGVTALLMLAVFGVPHPADLAPDRPEAAPPKPTGAQEVEVVAVMVDQSTQQPTVLLQGKRDKRSVALAIGLAEATGIAVPLQGVTPPRPLTHDLFLTLFGRLKVTLTRVVITDLRDDIFYAIVYLNAGGPELQLDARPSDAIALAIRAKVPVLVEERVFDKAGSSAPPRRPSI
;
A
#
# COMPACT_ATOMS: atom_id res chain seq x y z
N MET A 1 -34.82 6.05 -75.00
CA MET A 1 -33.70 6.36 -75.90
C MET A 1 -33.49 7.86 -75.89
N ASN A 2 -32.34 8.30 -75.35
CA ASN A 2 -31.65 9.61 -75.51
C ASN A 2 -32.45 10.87 -75.05
N THR A 3 -31.91 11.91 -74.41
CA THR A 3 -30.52 12.38 -74.21
C THR A 3 -30.51 13.45 -73.11
N SER A 4 -29.34 13.63 -72.49
CA SER A 4 -28.91 14.63 -71.52
C SER A 4 -29.28 16.11 -71.80
N VAL A 5 -29.34 16.95 -70.76
CA VAL A 5 -28.34 17.99 -70.38
C VAL A 5 -28.93 18.97 -69.33
N ARG A 6 -28.04 19.41 -68.44
CA ARG A 6 -28.17 20.24 -67.22
C ARG A 6 -28.47 21.74 -67.49
N ILE A 7 -28.92 22.47 -66.46
CA ILE A 7 -28.29 23.68 -65.85
C ILE A 7 -29.33 24.46 -65.00
N GLY A 8 -28.96 24.89 -63.79
CA GLY A 8 -29.73 25.87 -63.02
C GLY A 8 -29.33 25.95 -61.54
N VAL A 9 -28.30 26.74 -61.24
CA VAL A 9 -27.71 27.01 -59.91
C VAL A 9 -28.52 28.05 -59.14
N THR A 10 -28.74 27.84 -57.83
CA THR A 10 -28.77 28.94 -56.85
C THR A 10 -28.42 28.40 -55.45
N ALA A 11 -27.24 28.75 -54.96
CA ALA A 11 -26.77 28.46 -53.61
C ALA A 11 -27.26 29.55 -52.64
N LEU A 12 -27.89 29.14 -51.54
CA LEU A 12 -28.32 30.02 -50.45
C LEU A 12 -27.25 29.98 -49.34
N LEU A 13 -26.64 31.12 -49.06
CA LEU A 13 -25.65 31.31 -48.00
C LEU A 13 -26.38 31.54 -46.66
N MET A 14 -26.29 30.60 -45.72
CA MET A 14 -26.73 30.79 -44.32
C MET A 14 -25.54 31.30 -43.49
N LEU A 15 -25.61 32.55 -43.02
CA LEU A 15 -24.71 33.07 -41.99
C LEU A 15 -25.10 32.48 -40.63
N ALA A 16 -24.26 31.59 -40.08
CA ALA A 16 -24.33 31.18 -38.70
C ALA A 16 -23.66 32.24 -37.81
N VAL A 17 -24.43 32.82 -36.88
CA VAL A 17 -23.93 33.70 -35.83
C VAL A 17 -23.10 32.86 -34.87
N PHE A 18 -21.77 33.00 -34.93
CA PHE A 18 -20.87 32.48 -33.90
C PHE A 18 -21.05 33.32 -32.63
N GLY A 19 -21.50 32.67 -31.56
CA GLY A 19 -21.57 33.27 -30.23
C GLY A 19 -20.19 33.68 -29.75
N VAL A 20 -20.06 34.93 -29.31
CA VAL A 20 -18.86 35.44 -28.65
C VAL A 20 -18.78 34.80 -27.25
N PRO A 21 -17.70 34.10 -26.89
CA PRO A 21 -17.57 33.50 -25.56
C PRO A 21 -17.49 34.58 -24.47
N HIS A 22 -18.15 34.32 -23.33
CA HIS A 22 -18.22 35.25 -22.20
C HIS A 22 -16.87 35.24 -21.45
N PRO A 23 -16.35 36.38 -20.97
CA PRO A 23 -15.05 36.48 -20.31
C PRO A 23 -14.91 35.70 -18.98
N ALA A 24 -15.98 35.02 -18.52
CA ALA A 24 -15.95 34.11 -17.39
C ALA A 24 -15.49 32.68 -17.75
N ASP A 25 -15.50 32.29 -19.03
CA ASP A 25 -15.12 30.95 -19.50
C ASP A 25 -13.61 30.75 -19.69
N LEU A 26 -12.80 31.75 -19.32
CA LEU A 26 -11.33 31.75 -19.47
C LEU A 26 -10.58 31.65 -18.13
N ALA A 27 -11.21 31.12 -17.09
CA ALA A 27 -10.49 30.77 -15.86
C ALA A 27 -9.64 29.51 -16.11
N PRO A 28 -8.33 29.50 -15.78
CA PRO A 28 -7.53 28.29 -15.88
C PRO A 28 -8.12 27.21 -14.96
N ASP A 29 -8.19 25.98 -15.47
CA ASP A 29 -8.54 24.79 -14.70
C ASP A 29 -7.76 24.82 -13.38
N ARG A 30 -8.49 24.96 -12.25
CA ARG A 30 -7.87 24.74 -10.95
C ARG A 30 -7.41 23.29 -10.95
N PRO A 31 -6.16 22.98 -10.55
CA PRO A 31 -5.76 21.58 -10.40
C PRO A 31 -6.78 20.92 -9.48
N GLU A 32 -7.47 19.92 -10.02
CA GLU A 32 -8.48 19.15 -9.30
C GLU A 32 -7.85 18.72 -7.98
N ALA A 33 -8.42 19.19 -6.88
CA ALA A 33 -7.88 18.93 -5.56
C ALA A 33 -7.80 17.41 -5.38
N ALA A 34 -6.59 16.90 -5.12
CA ALA A 34 -6.39 15.48 -4.93
C ALA A 34 -7.42 14.95 -3.92
N PRO A 35 -8.04 13.78 -4.17
CA PRO A 35 -9.08 13.25 -3.31
C PRO A 35 -8.58 13.23 -1.85
N PRO A 36 -9.46 13.52 -0.87
CA PRO A 36 -9.08 13.65 0.52
C PRO A 36 -8.30 12.39 0.95
N LYS A 37 -7.11 12.60 1.53
CA LYS A 37 -6.28 11.50 2.01
C LYS A 37 -7.14 10.63 2.94
N PRO A 38 -7.20 9.32 2.70
CA PRO A 38 -8.05 8.47 3.50
C PRO A 38 -7.54 8.44 4.96
N THR A 39 -8.46 8.58 5.91
CA THR A 39 -8.14 8.66 7.33
C THR A 39 -8.07 7.26 7.96
N GLY A 40 -7.02 6.99 8.75
CA GLY A 40 -6.85 5.77 9.55
C GLY A 40 -6.01 4.68 8.86
N ALA A 41 -5.64 3.67 9.65
CA ALA A 41 -4.84 2.54 9.17
C ALA A 41 -5.54 1.76 8.05
N GLN A 42 -4.76 1.31 7.07
CA GLN A 42 -5.25 0.43 6.01
C GLN A 42 -4.52 -0.90 6.05
N GLU A 43 -5.21 -1.96 5.63
CA GLU A 43 -4.59 -3.26 5.45
C GLU A 43 -3.58 -3.24 4.30
N VAL A 44 -2.45 -3.92 4.52
CA VAL A 44 -1.39 -4.08 3.54
C VAL A 44 -1.19 -5.54 3.18
N GLU A 45 -0.69 -5.76 1.97
CA GLU A 45 -0.11 -7.02 1.55
C GLU A 45 1.40 -7.00 1.78
N VAL A 46 1.94 -8.10 2.32
CA VAL A 46 3.38 -8.32 2.41
C VAL A 46 3.83 -8.88 1.06
N VAL A 47 4.35 -8.02 0.19
CA VAL A 47 4.62 -8.35 -1.22
C VAL A 47 5.86 -9.24 -1.34
N ALA A 48 6.95 -8.84 -0.67
CA ALA A 48 8.22 -9.55 -0.78
C ALA A 48 9.16 -9.23 0.39
N VAL A 49 10.07 -10.16 0.65
CA VAL A 49 11.34 -9.92 1.33
C VAL A 49 12.41 -9.91 0.23
N MET A 50 13.09 -8.79 0.04
CA MET A 50 14.12 -8.61 -0.99
C MET A 50 15.43 -8.14 -0.38
N VAL A 51 16.52 -8.23 -1.13
CA VAL A 51 17.80 -7.60 -0.75
C VAL A 51 17.94 -6.34 -1.58
N ASP A 52 18.09 -5.20 -0.92
CA ASP A 52 18.41 -3.95 -1.59
C ASP A 52 19.81 -4.07 -2.20
N GLN A 53 19.92 -3.88 -3.52
CA GLN A 53 21.19 -4.08 -4.22
C GLN A 53 22.26 -3.05 -3.84
N SER A 54 21.86 -1.86 -3.42
CA SER A 54 22.76 -0.78 -3.06
C SER A 54 23.34 -0.94 -1.65
N THR A 55 22.49 -1.32 -0.69
CA THR A 55 22.90 -1.46 0.72
C THR A 55 23.21 -2.90 1.12
N GLN A 56 22.87 -3.87 0.27
CA GLN A 56 22.89 -5.31 0.57
C GLN A 56 22.05 -5.69 1.80
N GLN A 57 21.11 -4.82 2.20
CA GLN A 57 20.26 -5.05 3.36
C GLN A 57 18.95 -5.75 2.98
N PRO A 58 18.52 -6.76 3.74
CA PRO A 58 17.18 -7.31 3.61
C PRO A 58 16.11 -6.23 3.88
N THR A 59 15.08 -6.21 3.03
CA THR A 59 14.00 -5.23 3.06
C THR A 59 12.67 -5.93 2.84
N VAL A 60 11.68 -5.61 3.67
CA VAL A 60 10.29 -6.00 3.47
C VAL A 60 9.56 -4.92 2.69
N LEU A 61 8.84 -5.32 1.63
CA LEU A 61 7.96 -4.46 0.87
C LEU A 61 6.50 -4.73 1.26
N LEU A 62 5.83 -3.70 1.75
CA LEU A 62 4.41 -3.69 2.05
C LEU A 62 3.68 -2.85 1.00
N GLN A 63 2.50 -3.28 0.56
CA GLN A 63 1.64 -2.50 -0.34
C GLN A 63 0.23 -2.35 0.24
N GLY A 64 -0.26 -1.11 0.31
CA GLY A 64 -1.63 -0.78 0.68
C GLY A 64 -2.65 -1.44 -0.23
N LYS A 65 -3.60 -2.19 0.34
CA LYS A 65 -4.66 -2.83 -0.44
C LYS A 65 -5.61 -1.80 -1.06
N ARG A 66 -5.81 -0.65 -0.38
CA ARG A 66 -6.76 0.40 -0.76
C ARG A 66 -6.24 1.31 -1.87
N ASP A 67 -4.99 1.78 -1.77
CA ASP A 67 -4.44 2.83 -2.65
C ASP A 67 -3.13 2.46 -3.34
N LYS A 68 -2.65 1.21 -3.15
CA LYS A 68 -1.42 0.68 -3.75
C LYS A 68 -0.14 1.42 -3.38
N ARG A 69 -0.16 2.33 -2.39
CA ARG A 69 1.09 2.91 -1.86
C ARG A 69 1.94 1.84 -1.20
N SER A 70 3.25 1.99 -1.31
CA SER A 70 4.19 1.02 -0.76
C SER A 70 5.00 1.62 0.38
N VAL A 71 5.33 0.78 1.35
CA VAL A 71 6.30 1.08 2.43
C VAL A 71 7.38 0.00 2.38
N ALA A 72 8.63 0.43 2.38
CA ALA A 72 9.78 -0.46 2.47
C ALA A 72 10.44 -0.32 3.84
N LEU A 73 10.71 -1.45 4.50
CA LEU A 73 11.32 -1.49 5.83
C LEU A 73 12.59 -2.34 5.77
N ALA A 74 13.73 -1.73 6.05
CA ALA A 74 14.99 -2.47 6.22
C ALA A 74 14.93 -3.32 7.49
N ILE A 75 15.39 -4.56 7.40
CA ILE A 75 15.38 -5.55 8.48
C ILE A 75 16.68 -6.34 8.52
N GLY A 76 16.97 -6.98 9.65
CA GLY A 76 18.10 -7.89 9.75
C GLY A 76 17.86 -9.23 9.04
N LEU A 77 18.94 -9.99 8.86
CA LEU A 77 18.90 -11.28 8.17
C LEU A 77 18.03 -12.31 8.92
N ALA A 78 18.09 -12.33 10.25
CA ALA A 78 17.29 -13.23 11.07
C ALA A 78 15.79 -12.91 10.95
N GLU A 79 15.44 -11.62 10.97
CA GLU A 79 14.07 -11.15 10.73
C GLU A 79 13.59 -11.52 9.33
N ALA A 80 14.44 -11.35 8.31
CA ALA A 80 14.14 -11.69 6.94
C ALA A 80 13.79 -13.17 6.79
N THR A 81 14.56 -14.08 7.39
CA THR A 81 14.21 -15.51 7.46
C THR A 81 12.88 -15.74 8.17
N GLY A 82 12.65 -15.04 9.29
CA GLY A 82 11.41 -15.09 10.05
C GLY A 82 10.16 -14.77 9.23
N ILE A 83 10.28 -13.88 8.23
CA ILE A 83 9.17 -13.45 7.36
C ILE A 83 9.12 -14.24 6.04
N ALA A 84 10.26 -14.48 5.40
CA ALA A 84 10.31 -15.08 4.07
C ALA A 84 9.83 -16.53 4.05
N VAL A 85 10.22 -17.34 5.05
CA VAL A 85 9.83 -18.76 5.15
C VAL A 85 8.30 -18.94 5.17
N PRO A 86 7.54 -18.32 6.08
CA PRO A 86 6.09 -18.47 6.09
C PRO A 86 5.42 -17.76 4.90
N LEU A 87 6.00 -16.67 4.38
CA LEU A 87 5.47 -15.98 3.19
C LEU A 87 5.50 -16.89 1.95
N GLN A 88 6.52 -17.74 1.83
CA GLN A 88 6.64 -18.76 0.78
C GLN A 88 5.78 -20.00 1.05
N GLY A 89 5.05 -20.05 2.17
CA GLY A 89 4.25 -21.21 2.56
C GLY A 89 5.09 -22.43 2.96
N VAL A 90 6.37 -22.24 3.30
CA VAL A 90 7.28 -23.32 3.69
C VAL A 90 7.11 -23.61 5.18
N THR A 91 6.84 -24.88 5.51
CA THR A 91 6.79 -25.36 6.90
C THR A 91 8.15 -25.92 7.30
N PRO A 92 8.85 -25.32 8.29
CA PRO A 92 10.14 -25.82 8.75
C PRO A 92 9.99 -27.13 9.55
N PRO A 93 11.04 -27.98 9.63
CA PRO A 93 11.00 -29.26 10.35
C PRO A 93 10.87 -29.10 11.87
N ARG A 94 11.19 -27.91 12.40
CA ARG A 94 11.04 -27.54 13.81
C ARG A 94 10.39 -26.16 13.89
N PRO A 95 9.57 -25.89 14.92
CA PRO A 95 9.01 -24.56 15.14
C PRO A 95 10.10 -23.50 15.27
N LEU A 96 9.97 -22.39 14.54
CA LEU A 96 10.79 -21.20 14.73
C LEU A 96 10.25 -20.37 15.89
N THR A 97 10.94 -19.28 16.22
CA THR A 97 10.59 -18.41 17.35
C THR A 97 9.14 -17.93 17.28
N HIS A 98 8.67 -17.44 16.14
CA HIS A 98 7.29 -16.97 15.99
C HIS A 98 6.27 -18.11 16.09
N ASP A 99 6.61 -19.32 15.64
CA ASP A 99 5.75 -20.51 15.82
C ASP A 99 5.62 -20.90 17.30
N LEU A 100 6.71 -20.78 18.06
CA LEU A 100 6.73 -20.98 19.51
C LEU A 100 5.83 -19.96 20.23
N PHE A 101 5.89 -18.68 19.84
CA PHE A 101 5.02 -17.63 20.40
C PHE A 101 3.54 -17.89 20.10
N LEU A 102 3.19 -18.28 18.86
CA LEU A 102 1.80 -18.60 18.53
C LEU A 102 1.30 -19.84 19.28
N THR A 103 2.17 -20.84 19.47
CA THR A 103 1.86 -22.00 20.33
C THR A 103 1.61 -21.57 21.77
N LEU A 104 2.44 -20.68 22.32
CA LEU A 104 2.27 -20.13 23.66
C LEU A 104 0.95 -19.37 23.79
N PHE A 105 0.62 -18.49 22.85
CA PHE A 105 -0.67 -17.77 22.82
C PHE A 105 -1.84 -18.75 22.84
N GLY A 106 -1.81 -19.78 21.98
CA GLY A 106 -2.85 -20.82 21.96
C GLY A 106 -3.00 -21.56 23.30
N ARG A 107 -1.88 -21.92 23.95
CA ARG A 107 -1.89 -22.59 25.27
C ARG A 107 -2.46 -21.71 26.37
N LEU A 108 -2.26 -20.40 26.27
CA LEU A 108 -2.79 -19.40 27.20
C LEU A 108 -4.20 -18.91 26.82
N LYS A 109 -4.81 -19.47 25.77
CA LYS A 109 -6.11 -19.03 25.22
C LYS A 109 -6.12 -17.55 24.81
N VAL A 110 -4.97 -17.07 24.33
CA VAL A 110 -4.80 -15.74 23.75
C VAL A 110 -4.80 -15.87 22.22
N THR A 111 -5.51 -14.98 21.55
CA THR A 111 -5.59 -14.95 20.08
C THR A 111 -5.01 -13.64 19.56
N LEU A 112 -4.06 -13.73 18.64
CA LEU A 112 -3.60 -12.59 17.85
C LEU A 112 -4.71 -12.17 16.89
N THR A 113 -5.14 -10.90 16.90
CA THR A 113 -6.26 -10.42 16.09
C THR A 113 -5.80 -9.64 14.86
N ARG A 114 -4.75 -8.83 15.02
CA ARG A 114 -4.15 -7.99 13.97
C ARG A 114 -2.82 -7.43 14.46
N VAL A 115 -2.06 -6.89 13.52
CA VAL A 115 -0.89 -6.06 13.83
C VAL A 115 -1.01 -4.72 13.11
N VAL A 116 -0.50 -3.66 13.73
CA VAL A 116 -0.53 -2.31 13.14
C VAL A 116 0.87 -1.71 13.21
N ILE A 117 1.40 -1.29 12.07
CA ILE A 117 2.57 -0.41 12.02
C ILE A 117 2.07 1.00 12.25
N THR A 118 2.40 1.56 13.41
CA THR A 118 1.72 2.74 13.97
C THR A 118 2.45 4.04 13.67
N ASP A 119 3.78 4.01 13.61
CA ASP A 119 4.56 5.22 13.43
C ASP A 119 5.94 4.97 12.81
N LEU A 120 6.54 6.05 12.31
CA LEU A 120 7.93 6.15 11.88
C LEU A 120 8.54 7.40 12.53
N ARG A 121 9.57 7.24 13.33
CA ARG A 121 10.26 8.35 14.03
C ARG A 121 11.75 8.10 13.98
N ASP A 122 12.52 9.09 13.56
CA ASP A 122 13.98 9.00 13.45
C ASP A 122 14.44 7.74 12.68
N ASP A 123 13.79 7.46 11.55
CA ASP A 123 13.99 6.27 10.71
C ASP A 123 13.71 4.91 11.40
N ILE A 124 13.07 4.93 12.57
CA ILE A 124 12.66 3.74 13.31
C ILE A 124 11.15 3.56 13.20
N PHE A 125 10.73 2.40 12.67
CA PHE A 125 9.34 2.00 12.60
C PHE A 125 8.87 1.34 13.90
N TYR A 126 7.63 1.63 14.29
CA TYR A 126 6.97 1.08 15.48
C TYR A 126 5.75 0.26 15.08
N ALA A 127 5.48 -0.81 15.80
CA ALA A 127 4.30 -1.63 15.60
C ALA A 127 3.65 -2.05 16.93
N ILE A 128 2.35 -2.33 16.86
CA ILE A 128 1.59 -2.91 17.96
C ILE A 128 0.96 -4.21 17.49
N VAL A 129 1.13 -5.25 18.29
CA VAL A 129 0.44 -6.54 18.18
C VAL A 129 -0.80 -6.47 19.07
N TYR A 130 -1.97 -6.74 18.49
CA TYR A 130 -3.24 -6.72 19.22
C TYR A 130 -3.70 -8.14 19.53
N LEU A 131 -4.03 -8.39 20.79
CA LEU A 131 -4.31 -9.71 21.34
C LEU A 131 -5.67 -9.71 22.04
N ASN A 132 -6.45 -10.77 21.86
CA ASN A 132 -7.67 -11.03 22.61
C ASN A 132 -7.43 -12.15 23.63
N ALA A 133 -7.76 -11.90 24.90
CA ALA A 133 -7.65 -12.86 26.00
C ALA A 133 -8.96 -13.02 26.80
N GLY A 134 -10.12 -12.72 26.20
CA GLY A 134 -11.44 -12.82 26.84
C GLY A 134 -11.87 -11.58 27.66
N GLY A 135 -11.17 -10.46 27.49
CA GLY A 135 -11.46 -9.18 28.13
C GLY A 135 -11.16 -8.02 27.18
N PRO A 136 -10.78 -6.84 27.70
CA PRO A 136 -10.29 -5.74 26.87
C PRO A 136 -9.13 -6.19 25.96
N GLU A 137 -9.07 -5.63 24.75
CA GLU A 137 -7.99 -5.92 23.80
C GLU A 137 -6.64 -5.53 24.42
N LEU A 138 -5.71 -6.48 24.44
CA LEU A 138 -4.35 -6.28 24.92
C LEU A 138 -3.49 -5.76 23.77
N GLN A 139 -2.64 -4.78 24.07
CA GLN A 139 -1.71 -4.20 23.12
C GLN A 139 -0.29 -4.52 23.56
N LEU A 140 0.51 -5.05 22.64
CA LEU A 140 1.91 -5.36 22.86
C LEU A 140 2.77 -4.57 21.89
N ASP A 141 3.67 -3.75 22.43
CA ASP A 141 4.68 -3.07 21.63
C ASP A 141 5.61 -4.08 20.95
N ALA A 142 5.90 -3.85 19.68
CA ALA A 142 6.67 -4.78 18.86
C ALA A 142 7.45 -4.05 17.77
N ARG A 143 8.57 -4.65 17.36
CA ARG A 143 9.20 -4.29 16.09
C ARG A 143 8.29 -4.73 14.94
N PRO A 144 8.21 -3.97 13.84
CA PRO A 144 7.40 -4.36 12.68
C PRO A 144 7.76 -5.73 12.12
N SER A 145 9.04 -6.10 12.10
CA SER A 145 9.49 -7.40 11.60
C SER A 145 8.87 -8.58 12.35
N ASP A 146 8.85 -8.50 13.68
CA ASP A 146 8.26 -9.53 14.54
C ASP A 146 6.74 -9.56 14.39
N ALA A 147 6.11 -8.39 14.35
CA ALA A 147 4.67 -8.26 14.16
C ALA A 147 4.21 -8.87 12.82
N ILE A 148 4.92 -8.56 11.73
CA ILE A 148 4.65 -9.12 10.40
C ILE A 148 4.85 -10.64 10.40
N ALA A 149 5.95 -11.13 10.97
CA ALA A 149 6.25 -12.57 11.04
C ALA A 149 5.17 -13.36 11.81
N LEU A 150 4.61 -12.79 12.88
CA LEU A 150 3.47 -13.36 13.59
C LEU A 150 2.19 -13.32 12.74
N ALA A 151 1.90 -12.17 12.12
CA ALA A 151 0.67 -11.96 11.36
C ALA A 151 0.53 -12.91 10.16
N ILE A 152 1.62 -13.12 9.40
CA ILE A 152 1.62 -14.04 8.26
C ILE A 152 1.31 -15.48 8.71
N ARG A 153 1.95 -15.94 9.80
CA ARG A 153 1.74 -17.29 10.35
C ARG A 153 0.33 -17.49 10.91
N ALA A 154 -0.16 -16.50 11.65
CA ALA A 154 -1.50 -16.52 12.24
C ALA A 154 -2.61 -16.22 11.22
N LYS A 155 -2.24 -15.81 10.00
CA LYS A 155 -3.17 -15.39 8.94
C LYS A 155 -4.11 -14.26 9.38
N VAL A 156 -3.55 -13.27 10.07
CA VAL A 156 -4.28 -12.07 10.50
C VAL A 156 -3.86 -10.83 9.71
N PRO A 157 -4.69 -9.78 9.67
CA PRO A 157 -4.36 -8.56 8.94
C PRO A 157 -3.11 -7.86 9.48
N VAL A 158 -2.28 -7.39 8.55
CA VAL A 158 -1.24 -6.38 8.80
C VAL A 158 -1.81 -5.05 8.36
N LEU A 159 -1.85 -4.06 9.26
CA LEU A 159 -2.28 -2.70 8.94
C LEU A 159 -1.13 -1.72 9.06
N VAL A 160 -1.22 -0.63 8.31
CA VAL A 160 -0.26 0.49 8.35
C VAL A 160 -1.04 1.79 8.49
N GLU A 161 -0.66 2.59 9.48
CA GLU A 161 -1.24 3.93 9.68
C GLU A 161 -0.92 4.87 8.51
N GLU A 162 -1.88 5.73 8.18
CA GLU A 162 -1.76 6.70 7.09
C GLU A 162 -0.49 7.55 7.21
N ARG A 163 -0.17 7.97 8.44
CA ARG A 163 1.03 8.75 8.77
C ARG A 163 2.34 8.05 8.40
N VAL A 164 2.35 6.71 8.44
CA VAL A 164 3.54 5.93 8.12
C VAL A 164 3.80 5.97 6.62
N PHE A 165 2.74 5.86 5.80
CA PHE A 165 2.85 6.06 4.35
C PHE A 165 3.33 7.47 4.01
N ASP A 166 2.82 8.50 4.69
CA ASP A 166 3.22 9.88 4.44
C ASP A 166 4.71 10.14 4.75
N LYS A 167 5.20 9.60 5.88
CA LYS A 167 6.60 9.72 6.27
C LYS A 167 7.52 8.89 5.37
N ALA A 168 7.16 7.64 5.09
CA ALA A 168 7.96 6.73 4.25
C ALA A 168 7.94 7.11 2.77
N GLY A 169 6.86 7.74 2.27
CA GLY A 169 6.80 8.25 0.89
C GLY A 169 7.64 9.50 0.67
N SER A 170 7.95 10.25 1.74
CA SER A 170 8.83 11.42 1.70
C SER A 170 10.32 11.02 1.64
N SER A 171 10.68 9.85 2.16
CA SER A 171 11.95 9.18 1.89
C SER A 171 11.84 8.43 0.55
N ALA A 172 12.15 9.11 -0.55
CA ALA A 172 11.96 8.59 -1.91
C ALA A 172 12.51 7.14 -2.10
N PRO A 173 11.78 6.24 -2.77
CA PRO A 173 12.29 4.91 -3.09
C PRO A 173 13.47 5.02 -4.08
N PRO A 174 14.45 4.07 -4.06
CA PRO A 174 15.49 4.04 -5.07
C PRO A 174 14.83 3.86 -6.45
N ARG A 175 15.14 4.78 -7.38
CA ARG A 175 14.73 4.67 -8.78
C ARG A 175 15.17 3.31 -9.31
N ARG A 176 14.25 2.52 -9.86
CA ARG A 176 14.63 1.36 -10.68
C ARG A 176 15.55 1.84 -11.80
N PRO A 177 16.67 1.15 -12.10
CA PRO A 177 17.39 1.42 -13.33
C PRO A 177 16.46 1.10 -14.49
N SER A 178 16.28 2.08 -15.37
CA SER A 178 15.76 1.84 -16.72
C SER A 178 16.73 0.92 -17.44
N ILE A 179 16.30 -0.31 -17.70
CA ILE A 179 16.91 -1.20 -18.70
C ILE A 179 16.18 -0.97 -20.02
#